data_AF-A0A1A3CQB2-F1
#
_entry.id   AF-A0A1A3CQB2-F1
#
_cell.length_a   1.000
_cell.length_b   1.000
_cell.length_c   1.000
_cell.angle_alpha   90.00
_cell.angle_beta   90.00
_cell.angle_gamma   90.00
#
_symmetry.space_group_name_H-M   'P 1'
#
loop_
_entity.id
_entity.type
_entity.pdbx_description
1 polymer ?
#
loop_
_entity_poly.entity_id
_entity_poly.type
_entity_poly.pdbx_seq_one_letter_code
_entity_poly.pdbx_strand_id
1 'polypeptide(L)'
;MIDVYAYQAHNGRSERFAVRLTPWQDALIRHAAEVEGTDLTTFCVSATVAHARDVLADRRHFLLDDAAWTEFNAILDRPVQTKPALAELFAKPSLFDSDPNE
;
A
#
# COMPACT_ATOMS: atom_id res chain seq x y z
N MET A 1 23.18 -5.58 -6.62
CA MET A 1 22.57 -4.25 -6.82
C MET A 1 21.19 -4.50 -7.39
N ILE A 2 20.20 -4.72 -6.50
CA ILE A 2 18.81 -4.87 -6.91
C ILE A 2 18.30 -3.45 -7.11
N ASP A 3 17.80 -3.18 -8.30
CA ASP A 3 17.29 -1.88 -8.72
C ASP A 3 15.99 -1.57 -7.98
N VAL A 4 16.10 -0.90 -6.83
CA VAL A 4 14.95 -0.46 -6.02
C VAL A 4 14.34 0.85 -6.54
N TYR A 5 14.80 1.35 -7.70
CA TYR A 5 14.31 2.60 -8.31
C TYR A 5 13.75 2.44 -9.73
N ALA A 6 13.71 1.22 -10.29
CA ALA A 6 12.95 0.95 -11.49
C ALA A 6 11.44 0.85 -11.21
N TYR A 7 10.81 1.93 -10.73
CA TYR A 7 9.40 2.16 -11.00
C TYR A 7 9.28 2.54 -12.49
N GLN A 8 9.58 1.60 -13.37
CA GLN A 8 9.10 1.67 -14.73
C GLN A 8 7.60 1.39 -14.64
N ALA A 9 6.80 2.45 -14.76
CA ALA A 9 5.39 2.33 -15.08
C ALA A 9 5.29 1.62 -16.43
N HIS A 10 5.27 0.29 -16.43
CA HIS A 10 4.70 -0.48 -17.51
C HIS A 10 3.22 -0.09 -17.55
N ASN A 11 2.89 0.90 -18.38
CA ASN A 11 1.55 1.47 -18.55
C ASN A 11 0.55 0.50 -19.21
N GLY A 12 0.77 -0.81 -19.10
CA GLY A 12 -0.12 -1.86 -19.58
C GLY A 12 -0.24 -2.99 -18.56
N ARG A 13 -1.48 -3.45 -18.31
CA ARG A 13 -1.75 -4.64 -17.50
C ARG A 13 -1.25 -5.90 -18.24
N SER A 14 -0.01 -6.34 -17.97
CA SER A 14 0.61 -7.52 -18.60
C SER A 14 0.28 -8.82 -17.88
N GLU A 15 0.16 -8.77 -16.55
CA GLU A 15 0.00 -9.96 -15.72
C GLU A 15 -1.45 -10.46 -15.70
N ARG A 16 -1.62 -11.78 -15.77
CA ARG A 16 -2.93 -12.43 -15.72
C ARG A 16 -3.06 -13.31 -14.47
N PHE A 17 -4.04 -12.97 -13.64
CA PHE A 17 -4.45 -13.76 -12.48
C PHE A 17 -5.73 -14.54 -12.80
N ALA A 18 -5.68 -15.87 -12.84
CA ALA A 18 -6.82 -16.72 -13.19
C ALA A 18 -7.29 -17.55 -11.99
N VAL A 19 -8.57 -17.47 -11.65
CA VAL A 19 -9.18 -18.18 -10.51
C VAL A 19 -10.44 -18.90 -10.97
N ARG A 20 -10.73 -20.07 -10.37
CA ARG A 20 -11.98 -20.80 -10.58
C ARG A 20 -12.98 -20.42 -9.50
N LEU A 21 -14.21 -20.13 -9.93
CA LEU A 21 -15.31 -19.75 -9.05
C LEU A 21 -16.45 -20.76 -9.19
N THR A 22 -17.18 -20.95 -8.11
CA THR A 22 -18.52 -21.55 -8.16
C THR A 22 -19.51 -20.57 -8.82
N PRO A 23 -20.65 -21.04 -9.36
CA PRO A 23 -21.66 -20.15 -9.94
C PRO A 23 -22.16 -19.08 -8.95
N TRP A 24 -22.29 -19.46 -7.68
CA TRP A 24 -22.70 -18.53 -6.61
C TRP A 24 -21.65 -17.44 -6.35
N GLN A 25 -20.36 -17.79 -6.32
CA GLN A 25 -19.28 -16.81 -6.16
C GLN A 25 -19.23 -15.83 -7.33
N ASP A 26 -19.33 -16.31 -8.58
CA ASP A 26 -19.34 -15.43 -9.76
C ASP A 26 -20.54 -14.46 -9.72
N ALA A 27 -21.74 -14.96 -9.42
CA ALA A 27 -22.94 -14.13 -9.31
C ALA A 27 -22.82 -13.06 -8.20
N LEU A 28 -22.33 -13.46 -7.02
CA LEU A 28 -22.14 -12.55 -5.89
C LEU A 28 -21.15 -11.42 -6.22
N ILE A 29 -19.99 -11.78 -6.80
CA ILE A 29 -18.93 -10.81 -7.12
C ILE A 29 -19.40 -9.84 -8.22
N ARG A 30 -20.10 -10.33 -9.25
CA ARG A 30 -20.68 -9.46 -10.30
C ARG A 30 -21.69 -8.48 -9.72
N HIS A 31 -22.60 -8.96 -8.88
CA HIS A 31 -23.59 -8.10 -8.26
C HIS A 31 -22.97 -7.03 -7.36
N ALA A 32 -21.92 -7.37 -6.61
CA ALA A 32 -21.18 -6.40 -5.81
C ALA A 32 -20.53 -5.31 -6.67
N ALA A 33 -19.90 -5.69 -7.80
CA ALA A 33 -19.33 -4.73 -8.74
C ALA A 33 -20.38 -3.79 -9.34
N GLU A 34 -21.57 -4.33 -9.67
CA GLU A 34 -22.72 -3.54 -10.14
C GLU A 34 -23.18 -2.52 -9.09
N VAL A 35 -23.35 -2.94 -7.84
CA VAL A 35 -23.76 -2.07 -6.72
C VAL A 35 -22.74 -0.96 -6.46
N GLU A 36 -21.44 -1.26 -6.60
CA GLU A 36 -20.35 -0.28 -6.46
C GLU A 36 -20.18 0.60 -7.71
N GLY A 37 -20.83 0.26 -8.83
CA GLY A 37 -20.78 1.04 -10.07
C GLY A 37 -19.44 0.92 -10.81
N THR A 38 -18.75 -0.22 -10.68
CA THR A 38 -17.46 -0.47 -11.30
C THR A 38 -17.49 -1.73 -12.18
N ASP A 39 -16.53 -1.87 -13.10
CA ASP A 39 -16.42 -3.10 -13.89
C ASP A 39 -15.82 -4.24 -13.05
N LEU A 40 -16.13 -5.48 -13.43
CA LEU A 40 -15.70 -6.68 -12.70
C LEU A 40 -14.18 -6.77 -12.53
N THR A 41 -13.39 -6.30 -13.51
CA THR A 41 -11.93 -6.37 -13.40
C THR A 41 -11.44 -5.36 -12.37
N THR A 42 -11.93 -4.12 -12.45
CA THR A 42 -11.58 -3.06 -11.49
C THR A 42 -12.00 -3.43 -10.07
N PHE A 43 -13.22 -3.95 -9.89
CA PHE A 43 -13.71 -4.46 -8.60
C PHE A 43 -12.76 -5.50 -8.01
N CYS A 44 -12.49 -6.58 -8.76
CA CYS A 44 -11.68 -7.69 -8.29
C CYS A 44 -10.23 -7.28 -7.99
N VAL A 45 -9.60 -6.48 -8.86
CA VAL A 45 -8.22 -6.01 -8.64
C VAL A 45 -8.16 -5.11 -7.42
N SER A 46 -9.09 -4.16 -7.28
CA SER A 46 -9.14 -3.25 -6.13
C SER A 46 -9.30 -4.02 -4.82
N ALA A 47 -10.31 -4.90 -4.74
CA ALA A 47 -10.58 -5.70 -3.55
C ALA A 47 -9.40 -6.62 -3.18
N THR A 48 -8.78 -7.27 -4.18
CA THR A 48 -7.63 -8.15 -3.96
C THR A 48 -6.39 -7.37 -3.49
N VAL A 49 -6.11 -6.21 -4.08
CA VAL A 49 -4.98 -5.36 -3.67
C VAL A 49 -5.20 -4.79 -2.27
N ALA A 50 -6.42 -4.35 -1.95
CA ALA A 50 -6.77 -3.88 -0.61
C ALA A 50 -6.53 -4.97 0.43
N HIS A 51 -7.09 -6.17 0.21
CA HIS A 51 -6.90 -7.29 1.13
C HIS A 51 -5.42 -7.74 1.22
N ALA A 52 -4.68 -7.73 0.11
CA ALA A 52 -3.24 -8.03 0.13
C ALA A 52 -2.46 -7.00 0.96
N ARG A 53 -2.82 -5.71 0.89
CA ARG A 53 -2.23 -4.68 1.74
C ARG A 53 -2.53 -4.91 3.20
N ASP A 54 -3.76 -5.26 3.55
CA ASP A 54 -4.14 -5.56 4.94
C ASP A 54 -3.33 -6.75 5.47
N VAL A 55 -3.25 -7.85 4.71
CA VAL A 55 -2.47 -9.04 5.05
C VAL A 55 -0.97 -8.73 5.19
N LEU A 56 -0.43 -7.79 4.41
CA LEU A 56 0.97 -7.35 4.49
C LEU A 56 1.20 -6.34 5.61
N ALA A 57 0.23 -5.47 5.91
CA ALA A 57 0.29 -4.51 7.01
C ALA A 57 0.20 -5.22 8.37
N ASP A 58 -0.56 -6.30 8.45
CA ASP A 58 -0.61 -7.18 9.62
C ASP A 58 0.74 -7.88 9.88
N ARG A 59 1.64 -7.94 8.89
CA ARG A 59 3.02 -8.40 9.12
C ARG A 59 3.82 -7.34 9.86
N ARG A 60 4.00 -7.55 11.16
CA ARG A 60 4.92 -6.80 12.03
C ARG A 60 6.40 -6.97 11.68
N HIS A 61 6.75 -7.83 10.72
CA HIS A 61 8.13 -8.17 10.38
C HIS A 61 8.46 -7.79 8.93
N PHE A 62 9.37 -6.83 8.77
CA PHE A 62 10.00 -6.51 7.50
C PHE A 62 11.25 -7.38 7.36
N LEU A 63 11.23 -8.36 6.46
CA LEU A 63 12.43 -9.12 6.14
C LEU A 63 13.29 -8.30 5.19
N LEU A 64 14.51 -7.99 5.62
CA LEU A 64 15.54 -7.38 4.80
C LEU A 64 16.56 -8.45 4.44
N ASP A 65 17.02 -8.46 3.19
CA ASP A 65 18.23 -9.20 2.84
C ASP A 65 19.48 -8.48 3.39
N ASP A 66 20.64 -9.13 3.33
CA ASP A 66 21.87 -8.61 3.95
C ASP A 66 22.27 -7.22 3.41
N ALA A 67 22.00 -6.97 2.13
CA ALA A 67 22.31 -5.70 1.49
C ALA A 67 21.39 -4.59 2.00
N ALA A 68 20.07 -4.84 1.99
CA ALA A 68 19.07 -3.91 2.51
C ALA A 68 19.22 -3.69 4.02
N TRP A 69 19.63 -4.70 4.78
CA TRP A 69 19.94 -4.58 6.20
C TRP A 69 21.13 -3.65 6.45
N THR A 70 22.20 -3.80 5.67
CA THR A 70 23.38 -2.94 5.77
C THR A 70 23.06 -1.48 5.44
N GLU A 71 22.33 -1.25 4.35
CA GLU A 71 21.88 0.09 3.95
C GLU A 71 20.96 0.71 5.01
N PHE A 72 20.02 -0.06 5.53
CA PHE A 72 19.10 0.39 6.56
C PHE A 72 19.84 0.85 7.82
N ASN A 73 20.82 0.09 8.31
CA ASN A 73 21.64 0.49 9.46
C ASN A 73 22.45 1.77 9.16
N ALA A 74 23.06 1.88 7.98
CA ALA A 74 23.79 3.09 7.60
C ALA A 74 22.88 4.35 7.59
N ILE A 75 21.61 4.20 7.21
CA ILE A 75 20.63 5.28 7.27
C ILE A 75 20.26 5.62 8.72
N LEU A 76 20.13 4.62 9.61
CA LEU A 76 19.83 4.85 11.02
C LEU A 76 20.99 5.53 11.77
N ASP A 77 22.23 5.17 11.44
CA ASP A 77 23.43 5.72 12.07
C ASP A 77 23.77 7.15 11.59
N ARG A 78 23.14 7.61 10.51
CA ARG A 78 23.42 8.94 9.97
C ARG A 78 22.98 10.02 10.96
N PRO A 79 23.72 11.13 11.09
CA PRO A 79 23.29 12.28 11.87
C PRO A 79 21.91 12.78 11.44
N VAL A 80 21.09 13.20 12.42
CA VAL A 80 19.76 13.75 12.16
C VAL A 80 19.84 14.89 11.15
N GLN A 81 18.98 14.83 10.13
CA GLN A 81 18.89 15.86 9.09
C GLN A 81 17.59 16.61 9.26
N THR A 82 17.66 17.93 9.31
CA THR A 82 16.45 18.77 9.34
C THR A 82 15.72 18.62 8.02
N LYS A 83 14.43 18.25 8.09
CA LYS A 83 13.55 18.18 6.92
C LYS A 83 12.51 19.31 7.02
N PRO A 84 12.64 20.41 6.26
CA PRO A 84 11.71 21.55 6.36
C PRO A 84 10.24 21.16 6.21
N ALA A 85 9.93 20.22 5.31
CA ALA A 85 8.57 19.72 5.14
C ALA A 85 8.02 18.98 6.38
N LEU A 86 8.87 18.28 7.15
CA LEU A 86 8.45 17.67 8.42
C LEU A 86 8.21 18.75 9.48
N ALA A 87 9.07 19.77 9.54
CA ALA A 87 8.87 20.88 10.46
C ALA A 87 7.55 21.61 10.18
N GLU A 88 7.23 21.86 8.90
CA GLU A 88 5.95 22.43 8.49
C GLU A 88 4.77 21.52 8.83
N LEU A 89 4.91 20.20 8.63
CA LEU A 89 3.88 19.23 8.98
C LEU A 89 3.58 19.24 10.48
N PHE A 90 4.59 19.21 11.34
CA PHE A 90 4.43 19.23 12.80
C PHE A 90 3.95 20.57 13.36
N ALA A 91 4.03 21.65 12.58
CA ALA A 91 3.46 22.95 12.96
C ALA A 91 1.95 23.04 12.70
N LYS A 92 1.37 22.09 11.96
CA LYS A 92 -0.08 22.05 11.69
C LYS A 92 -0.81 21.41 12.88
N PRO A 93 -2.02 21.86 13.22
CA PRO A 93 -2.84 21.21 14.25
C PRO A 93 -2.96 19.71 13.96
N SER A 94 -2.70 18.89 14.98
CA SER A 94 -2.90 17.45 14.85
C SER A 94 -4.39 17.14 14.81
N LEU A 95 -4.78 16.12 14.05
CA LEU A 95 -6.14 15.55 14.13
C LEU A 95 -6.44 14.92 15.50
N PHE A 96 -5.41 14.72 16.32
CA PHE A 96 -5.50 14.19 17.68
C PHE A 96 -5.31 15.25 18.76
N ASP A 97 -5.06 16.52 18.39
CA ASP A 97 -5.09 17.60 19.38
C ASP A 97 -6.55 17.87 19.73
N SER A 98 -6.87 17.79 21.02
CA SER A 98 -8.21 18.13 21.52
C SER A 98 -8.49 19.60 21.26
N ASP A 99 -9.73 19.92 20.86
CA ASP A 99 -10.16 21.30 20.66
C ASP A 99 -10.01 22.04 22.00
N PRO A 100 -9.25 23.15 22.09
CA PRO A 100 -9.04 23.85 23.36
C PRO A 100 -10.31 24.50 23.93
N ASN A 101 -11.45 24.38 23.25
CA ASN A 101 -12.77 24.86 23.67
C ASN A 101 -13.78 23.76 24.05
N GLU A 102 -13.35 22.49 24.21
CA GLU A 102 -14.15 21.43 24.85
C GLU A 102 -13.84 21.27 26.35
#